data_AF-A0AAW3WB82-F1
#
_entry.id   AF-A0AAW3WB82-F1
#
_cell.length_a   1.000
_cell.length_b   1.000
_cell.length_c   1.000
_cell.angle_alpha   90.00
_cell.angle_beta   90.00
_cell.angle_gamma   90.00
#
_symmetry.space_group_name_H-M   'P 1'
#
loop_
_entity.id
_entity.type
_entity.pdbx_description
1 polymer ?
#
loop_
_entity_poly.entity_id
_entity_poly.type
_entity_poly.pdbx_seq_one_letter_code
_entity_poly.pdbx_strand_id
1 'polypeptide(L)'
;MNIEFMFNDIKDINLIYSKEEKYNEDWGDNVTEVRYIGSDYCKNIVIQLKSHFTEIKGFNYNGQTIRIAHEEYDIKTMEKKYSISFTIDTFKNNTQAQLLINLFSSSDIGKYDTFLEKIKIFIKKILLKDWKMCTWIIDEQSEYLGMELYPLIFKTENKMRAFINKVLTYKLGIKWMKLIGFKNRIKDKRTTNVDFKRIVPEFDNINDSLICLTVESLKELMLETKIYETSFDFSDTDILKLHEKLVEDDRNSVFQKLIQLRKLKVDIWRDVFKKYFDNNIENSIKDFIKNRNHVAHNKLLTNASFEKMKQNILEVEIKFDKADRLFSDEEPSDELIETWDSEEEELLNEKEYIHDRISNETGINILFSKEIFELFKEKIQELYTEINDCEYFSYAVEVSKLNNIEDEPINQTLFSIESNVDENFNFYVWVLFEITEGMGEDSYMNLWIEKSDMTNILETKVIYHNGEAHEDAMECYYVPDSESYFGDKVFKRFIEDLKRYISNDMNTIKSEVDNHDYLVIKKGENSPLADFPCWNCNQNYISVDDNIYTYGHCINCGEENEILKCIGCGKLYSAEDGGGDLCNYCLEKIEKE
;
A
#
# COMPACT_ATOMS: atom_id res chain seq x y z
N MET A 1 48.22 -7.59 -14.09
CA MET A 1 47.84 -6.72 -12.96
C MET A 1 49.09 -6.25 -12.25
N ASN A 2 49.34 -4.95 -12.27
CA ASN A 2 50.46 -4.26 -11.68
C ASN A 2 50.05 -3.60 -10.35
N ILE A 3 50.90 -3.75 -9.33
CA ILE A 3 50.70 -3.13 -8.02
C ILE A 3 52.04 -2.53 -7.59
N GLU A 4 52.01 -1.25 -7.25
CA GLU A 4 53.16 -0.49 -6.81
C GLU A 4 52.88 0.21 -5.49
N PHE A 5 53.75 0.00 -4.51
CA PHE A 5 53.66 0.68 -3.22
C PHE A 5 55.06 0.90 -2.63
N MET A 6 55.19 1.98 -1.88
CA MET A 6 56.46 2.50 -1.38
C MET A 6 56.44 2.56 0.14
N PHE A 7 57.56 2.18 0.75
CA PHE A 7 57.82 2.37 2.17
C PHE A 7 58.84 3.48 2.37
N ASN A 8 58.58 4.34 3.34
CA ASN A 8 59.41 5.49 3.66
C ASN A 8 59.89 5.40 5.10
N ASP A 9 61.13 5.84 5.31
CA ASP A 9 61.84 5.88 6.58
C ASP A 9 61.93 4.51 7.26
N ILE A 10 63.03 3.80 6.98
CA ILE A 10 63.38 2.58 7.70
C ILE A 10 63.67 2.90 9.18
N LYS A 11 63.20 2.04 10.09
CA LYS A 11 63.38 2.20 11.53
C LYS A 11 64.79 1.87 11.98
N ASP A 12 65.42 0.90 11.32
CA ASP A 12 66.81 0.50 11.54
C ASP A 12 67.54 0.34 10.20
N ILE A 13 68.47 1.26 9.93
CA ILE A 13 69.27 1.25 8.69
C ILE A 13 70.19 0.04 8.61
N ASN A 14 70.52 -0.59 9.75
CA ASN A 14 71.40 -1.75 9.80
C ASN A 14 70.77 -3.01 9.17
N LEU A 15 69.48 -2.95 8.84
CA LEU A 15 68.81 -4.00 8.07
C LEU A 15 69.21 -4.00 6.59
N ILE A 16 69.68 -2.87 6.05
CA ILE A 16 70.01 -2.72 4.62
C ILE A 16 71.46 -2.30 4.36
N TYR A 17 72.17 -1.78 5.37
CA TYR A 17 73.61 -1.51 5.32
C TYR A 17 74.32 -2.02 6.58
N SER A 18 75.48 -2.65 6.44
CA SER A 18 76.40 -2.88 7.56
C SER A 18 77.55 -1.89 7.54
N LYS A 19 78.05 -1.53 8.73
CA LYS A 19 79.26 -0.70 8.89
C LYS A 19 80.31 -1.55 9.60
N GLU A 20 81.48 -1.70 8.99
CA GLU A 20 82.63 -2.39 9.57
C GLU A 20 83.81 -1.42 9.63
N GLU A 21 84.51 -1.35 10.76
CA GLU A 21 85.78 -0.63 10.85
C GLU A 21 86.91 -1.57 10.48
N LYS A 22 87.65 -1.24 9.42
CA LYS A 22 88.86 -1.97 9.02
C LYS A 22 90.07 -1.05 9.08
N TYR A 23 91.13 -1.54 9.69
CA TYR A 23 92.41 -0.85 9.68
C TYR A 23 92.96 -0.81 8.26
N ASN A 24 93.21 0.39 7.74
CA ASN A 24 93.76 0.58 6.41
C ASN A 24 95.26 0.87 6.50
N GLU A 25 96.09 -0.09 6.09
CA GLU A 25 97.56 0.00 6.14
C GLU A 25 98.11 1.19 5.32
N ASP A 26 97.41 1.61 4.25
CA ASP A 26 97.84 2.73 3.39
C ASP A 26 97.58 4.11 4.02
N TRP A 27 96.64 4.21 4.97
CA TRP A 27 96.22 5.47 5.61
C TRP A 27 96.62 5.56 7.08
N GLY A 28 97.07 4.45 7.68
CA GLY A 28 97.51 4.37 9.08
C GLY A 28 96.39 4.54 10.10
N ASP A 29 95.12 4.47 9.68
CA ASP A 29 93.93 4.71 10.50
C ASP A 29 92.80 3.71 10.18
N ASN A 30 91.80 3.62 11.06
CA ASN A 30 90.60 2.82 10.85
C ASN A 30 89.68 3.51 9.84
N VAL A 31 89.35 2.82 8.75
CA VAL A 31 88.38 3.28 7.76
C VAL A 31 87.06 2.55 7.98
N THR A 32 85.95 3.31 8.05
CA THR A 32 84.60 2.74 8.08
C THR A 32 84.20 2.30 6.67
N GLU A 33 84.18 0.99 6.43
CA GLU A 33 83.59 0.41 5.23
C GLU A 33 82.08 0.25 5.41
N VAL A 34 81.29 0.79 4.48
CA VAL A 34 79.84 0.63 4.44
C VAL A 34 79.50 -0.39 3.36
N ARG A 35 78.92 -1.53 3.76
CA ARG A 35 78.52 -2.61 2.85
C ARG A 35 77.01 -2.67 2.71
N TYR A 36 76.53 -2.73 1.47
CA TYR A 36 75.11 -2.96 1.19
C TYR A 36 74.74 -4.43 1.44
N ILE A 37 73.70 -4.65 2.25
CA ILE A 37 73.15 -5.97 2.60
C ILE A 37 71.64 -6.06 2.30
N GLY A 38 71.10 -5.10 1.55
CA GLY A 38 69.68 -5.07 1.19
C GLY A 38 69.22 -6.27 0.35
N SER A 39 70.12 -6.94 -0.36
CA SER A 39 69.80 -8.19 -1.08
C SER A 39 69.39 -9.32 -0.12
N ASP A 40 70.06 -9.45 1.03
CA ASP A 40 69.71 -10.45 2.05
C ASP A 40 68.40 -10.08 2.74
N TYR A 41 68.17 -8.79 2.98
CA TYR A 41 66.90 -8.28 3.50
C TYR A 41 65.72 -8.60 2.58
N CYS A 42 65.82 -8.30 1.28
CA CYS A 42 64.78 -8.60 0.29
C CYS A 42 64.55 -10.11 0.17
N LYS A 43 65.62 -10.91 0.15
CA LYS A 43 65.53 -12.37 0.13
C LYS A 43 64.79 -12.91 1.34
N ASN A 44 65.04 -12.37 2.54
CA ASN A 44 64.34 -12.77 3.76
C ASN A 44 62.83 -12.48 3.69
N ILE A 45 62.40 -11.40 3.05
CA ILE A 45 60.99 -11.11 2.81
C ILE A 45 60.36 -12.16 1.89
N VAL A 46 61.04 -12.53 0.80
CA VAL A 46 60.56 -13.56 -0.14
C VAL A 46 60.54 -14.96 0.51
N ILE A 47 61.48 -15.27 1.40
CA ILE A 47 61.46 -16.49 2.20
C ILE A 47 60.24 -16.51 3.12
N GLN A 48 59.97 -15.39 3.83
CA GLN A 48 58.78 -15.28 4.69
C GLN A 48 57.48 -15.45 3.90
N LEU A 49 57.42 -14.90 2.68
CA LEU A 49 56.29 -15.12 1.75
C LEU A 49 56.09 -16.62 1.46
N LYS A 50 57.15 -17.31 1.05
CA LYS A 50 57.11 -18.75 0.76
C LYS A 50 56.72 -19.58 1.98
N SER A 51 57.21 -19.23 3.17
CA SER A 51 56.88 -19.93 4.41
C SER A 51 55.43 -19.72 4.84
N HIS A 52 54.82 -18.58 4.48
CA HIS A 52 53.44 -18.26 4.86
C HIS A 52 52.39 -18.87 3.91
N PHE A 53 52.67 -18.92 2.61
CA PHE A 53 51.72 -19.38 1.59
C PHE A 53 52.11 -20.73 0.99
N THR A 54 51.29 -21.77 1.19
CA THR A 54 51.52 -23.14 0.67
C THR A 54 51.35 -23.23 -0.85
N GLU A 55 50.67 -22.25 -1.43
CA GLU A 55 50.48 -22.05 -2.86
C GLU A 55 51.80 -21.69 -3.58
N ILE A 56 52.77 -21.11 -2.87
CA ILE A 56 54.10 -20.78 -3.41
C ILE A 56 54.99 -22.03 -3.41
N LYS A 57 55.26 -22.59 -4.59
CA LYS A 57 56.11 -23.77 -4.73
C LYS A 57 57.60 -23.42 -4.66
N GLY A 58 57.96 -22.25 -5.15
CA GLY A 58 59.31 -21.75 -5.10
C GLY A 58 59.42 -20.33 -5.61
N PHE A 59 60.61 -19.77 -5.46
CA PHE A 59 60.97 -18.49 -6.04
C PHE A 59 62.35 -18.60 -6.70
N ASN A 60 62.56 -17.81 -7.75
CA ASN A 60 63.85 -17.63 -8.41
C ASN A 60 64.30 -16.20 -8.15
N TYR A 61 65.57 -16.00 -7.80
CA TYR A 61 66.18 -14.67 -7.74
C TYR A 61 66.83 -14.36 -9.08
N ASN A 62 66.42 -13.27 -9.70
CA ASN A 62 66.85 -12.87 -11.05
C ASN A 62 68.06 -11.93 -11.02
N GLY A 63 68.51 -11.52 -9.83
CA GLY A 63 69.69 -10.67 -9.64
C GLY A 63 69.32 -9.20 -9.41
N GLN A 64 70.37 -8.39 -9.33
CA GLN A 64 70.25 -6.94 -9.41
C GLN A 64 70.10 -6.52 -10.87
N THR A 65 68.87 -6.33 -11.33
CA THR A 65 68.58 -5.92 -12.70
C THR A 65 68.48 -4.39 -12.75
N ILE A 66 68.77 -3.78 -13.91
CA ILE A 66 68.66 -2.32 -14.16
C ILE A 66 69.68 -1.44 -13.40
N ARG A 67 69.77 -1.54 -12.06
CA ARG A 67 70.64 -0.75 -11.20
C ARG A 67 71.00 -1.47 -9.89
N ILE A 68 72.01 -0.94 -9.19
CA ILE A 68 72.34 -1.36 -7.83
C ILE A 68 71.11 -1.19 -6.93
N ALA A 69 70.88 -2.16 -6.04
CA ALA A 69 69.78 -2.19 -5.08
C ALA A 69 68.36 -2.30 -5.69
N HIS A 70 68.26 -2.79 -6.93
CA HIS A 70 67.01 -3.24 -7.54
C HIS A 70 67.00 -4.77 -7.61
N GLU A 71 66.34 -5.42 -6.65
CA GLU A 71 66.31 -6.87 -6.48
C GLU A 71 65.05 -7.48 -7.09
N GLU A 72 65.19 -8.38 -8.07
CA GLU A 72 64.06 -8.99 -8.78
C GLU A 72 63.90 -10.48 -8.48
N TYR A 73 62.66 -10.93 -8.27
CA TYR A 73 62.34 -12.33 -8.02
C TYR A 73 61.09 -12.77 -8.78
N ASP A 74 61.11 -14.01 -9.26
CA ASP A 74 59.92 -14.69 -9.79
C ASP A 74 59.36 -15.65 -8.76
N ILE A 75 58.08 -15.50 -8.41
CA ILE A 75 57.33 -16.40 -7.53
C ILE A 75 56.50 -17.35 -8.40
N LYS A 76 56.71 -18.66 -8.20
CA LYS A 76 56.00 -19.72 -8.94
C LYS A 76 54.92 -20.36 -8.08
N THR A 77 53.67 -20.33 -8.56
CA THR A 77 52.56 -21.14 -8.03
C THR A 77 52.19 -22.25 -9.03
N MET A 78 51.18 -23.08 -8.72
CA MET A 78 50.73 -24.13 -9.67
C MET A 78 50.03 -23.56 -10.90
N GLU A 79 49.41 -22.38 -10.77
CA GLU A 79 48.52 -21.82 -11.79
C GLU A 79 49.10 -20.57 -12.45
N LYS A 80 49.92 -19.78 -11.74
CA LYS A 80 50.36 -18.45 -12.16
C LYS A 80 51.81 -18.18 -11.80
N LYS A 81 52.39 -17.19 -12.49
CA LYS A 81 53.70 -16.62 -12.17
C LYS A 81 53.52 -15.17 -11.76
N TYR A 82 54.23 -14.78 -10.70
CA TYR A 82 54.28 -13.42 -10.22
C TYR A 82 55.72 -12.95 -10.26
N SER A 83 55.95 -11.71 -10.70
CA SER A 83 57.24 -11.03 -10.52
C SER A 83 57.11 -10.06 -9.36
N ILE A 84 58.13 -10.02 -8.50
CA ILE A 84 58.27 -9.06 -7.42
C ILE A 84 59.63 -8.39 -7.57
N SER A 85 59.66 -7.07 -7.57
CA SER A 85 60.90 -6.31 -7.50
C SER A 85 60.89 -5.38 -6.30
N PHE A 86 62.07 -5.23 -5.71
CA PHE A 86 62.34 -4.37 -4.57
C PHE A 86 63.41 -3.38 -4.99
N THR A 87 63.15 -2.09 -4.82
CA THR A 87 64.12 -1.05 -5.13
C THR A 87 64.40 -0.21 -3.91
N ILE A 88 65.63 -0.26 -3.40
CA ILE A 88 66.05 0.48 -2.21
C ILE A 88 66.79 1.74 -2.64
N ASP A 89 66.26 2.90 -2.26
CA ASP A 89 66.86 4.21 -2.47
C ASP A 89 67.26 4.81 -1.13
N THR A 90 68.51 5.27 -1.00
CA THR A 90 68.96 5.99 0.19
C THR A 90 69.37 7.42 -0.11
N PHE A 91 69.05 8.31 0.83
CA PHE A 91 69.29 9.74 0.71
C PHE A 91 70.02 10.27 1.95
N LYS A 92 70.66 11.45 1.80
CA LYS A 92 71.36 12.17 2.89
C LYS A 92 72.33 11.28 3.67
N ASN A 93 73.35 10.74 2.99
CA ASN A 93 74.37 9.86 3.58
C ASN A 93 73.77 8.64 4.33
N ASN A 94 72.79 7.97 3.74
CA ASN A 94 72.13 6.78 4.29
C ASN A 94 71.35 7.02 5.60
N THR A 95 70.92 8.25 5.87
CA THR A 95 70.06 8.56 7.03
C THR A 95 68.56 8.46 6.72
N GLN A 96 68.20 8.48 5.43
CA GLN A 96 66.85 8.26 4.95
C GLN A 96 66.86 7.15 3.90
N ALA A 97 65.87 6.26 3.95
CA ALA A 97 65.71 5.18 3.01
C ALA A 97 64.27 5.14 2.50
N GLN A 98 64.11 4.71 1.25
CA GLN A 98 62.85 4.38 0.62
C GLN A 98 62.96 2.97 0.03
N LEU A 99 61.88 2.21 0.12
CA LEU A 99 61.76 0.91 -0.52
C LEU A 99 60.54 0.92 -1.43
N LEU A 100 60.77 0.90 -2.73
CA LEU A 100 59.74 0.74 -3.74
C LEU A 100 59.53 -0.75 -4.02
N ILE A 101 58.27 -1.17 -4.05
CA ILE A 101 57.89 -2.54 -4.37
C ILE A 101 56.97 -2.51 -5.58
N ASN A 102 57.33 -3.31 -6.57
CA ASN A 102 56.49 -3.56 -7.72
C ASN A 102 56.17 -5.06 -7.78
N LEU A 103 54.87 -5.36 -7.77
CA LEU A 103 54.31 -6.69 -7.90
C LEU A 103 53.55 -6.78 -9.22
N PHE A 104 53.94 -7.73 -10.05
CA PHE A 104 53.32 -7.98 -11.33
C PHE A 104 52.77 -9.41 -11.41
N SER A 105 51.50 -9.54 -11.78
CA SER A 105 50.88 -10.82 -12.17
C SER A 105 50.56 -10.81 -13.66
N SER A 106 50.99 -11.85 -14.37
CA SER A 106 50.65 -12.07 -15.79
C SER A 106 49.24 -12.65 -16.00
N SER A 107 48.34 -12.49 -15.02
CA SER A 107 46.97 -13.01 -15.08
C SER A 107 46.21 -12.53 -16.32
N ASP A 108 45.30 -13.36 -16.83
CA ASP A 108 44.35 -12.98 -17.89
C ASP A 108 43.74 -11.60 -17.60
N ILE A 109 43.81 -10.71 -18.59
CA ILE A 109 43.22 -9.38 -18.54
C ILE A 109 41.72 -9.56 -18.25
N GLY A 110 41.23 -8.98 -17.15
CA GLY A 110 39.80 -8.99 -16.81
C GLY A 110 39.33 -10.03 -15.77
N LYS A 111 40.22 -10.73 -15.04
CA LYS A 111 39.82 -11.56 -13.89
C LYS A 111 40.52 -11.13 -12.61
N TYR A 112 39.75 -11.02 -11.52
CA TYR A 112 40.29 -10.68 -10.20
C TYR A 112 41.24 -11.76 -9.67
N ASP A 113 42.44 -11.35 -9.25
CA ASP A 113 43.44 -12.24 -8.69
C ASP A 113 43.44 -12.22 -7.15
N THR A 114 42.65 -13.12 -6.55
CA THR A 114 42.51 -13.21 -5.09
C THR A 114 43.83 -13.54 -4.39
N PHE A 115 44.73 -14.27 -5.05
CA PHE A 115 46.01 -14.63 -4.45
C PHE A 115 46.98 -13.44 -4.46
N LEU A 116 46.99 -12.65 -5.53
CA LEU A 116 47.76 -11.41 -5.60
C LEU A 116 47.36 -10.42 -4.48
N GLU A 117 46.06 -10.32 -4.16
CA GLU A 117 45.58 -9.51 -3.03
C GLU A 117 46.17 -10.00 -1.69
N LYS A 118 46.18 -11.33 -1.47
CA LYS A 118 46.79 -11.91 -0.27
C LYS A 118 48.28 -11.58 -0.18
N ILE A 119 49.01 -11.70 -1.29
CA ILE A 119 50.45 -11.40 -1.35
C ILE A 119 50.70 -9.93 -0.99
N LYS A 120 50.05 -8.98 -1.66
CA LYS A 120 50.32 -7.54 -1.44
C LYS A 120 50.01 -7.10 0.00
N ILE A 121 48.93 -7.61 0.59
CA ILE A 121 48.55 -7.33 1.99
C ILE A 121 49.57 -7.94 2.96
N PHE A 122 50.06 -9.14 2.68
CA PHE A 122 51.04 -9.79 3.55
C PHE A 122 52.41 -9.10 3.50
N ILE A 123 52.89 -8.72 2.30
CA ILE A 123 54.12 -7.94 2.13
C ILE A 123 54.02 -6.63 2.91
N LYS A 124 52.90 -5.92 2.80
CA LYS A 124 52.61 -4.73 3.60
C LYS A 124 52.80 -4.98 5.09
N LYS A 125 52.20 -6.06 5.60
CA LYS A 125 52.22 -6.39 7.02
C LYS A 125 53.64 -6.72 7.51
N ILE A 126 54.45 -7.41 6.70
CA ILE A 126 55.85 -7.68 7.05
C ILE A 126 56.63 -6.37 7.14
N LEU A 127 56.56 -5.55 6.09
CA LEU A 127 57.40 -4.37 5.96
C LEU A 127 57.05 -3.24 6.93
N LEU A 128 55.79 -3.10 7.33
CA LEU A 128 55.41 -2.12 8.37
C LEU A 128 56.08 -2.40 9.74
N LYS A 129 56.65 -3.59 9.96
CA LYS A 129 57.47 -3.85 11.15
C LYS A 129 58.77 -3.06 11.11
N ASP A 130 59.38 -2.95 9.94
CA ASP A 130 60.71 -2.36 9.76
C ASP A 130 60.65 -0.91 9.24
N TRP A 131 59.55 -0.51 8.62
CA TRP A 131 59.36 0.79 7.98
C TRP A 131 58.27 1.61 8.66
N LYS A 132 58.40 2.94 8.68
CA LYS A 132 57.47 3.83 9.40
C LYS A 132 56.18 4.11 8.63
N MET A 133 56.28 4.36 7.33
CA MET A 133 55.15 4.78 6.51
C MET A 133 55.07 3.95 5.23
N CYS A 134 53.85 3.64 4.80
CA CYS A 134 53.59 2.98 3.52
C CYS A 134 52.60 3.79 2.67
N THR A 135 52.94 3.98 1.41
CA THR A 135 52.19 4.77 0.43
C THR A 135 51.85 3.89 -0.76
N TRP A 136 50.56 3.74 -1.08
CA TRP A 136 50.12 3.07 -2.30
C TRP A 136 50.27 4.01 -3.49
N ILE A 137 50.81 3.52 -4.60
CA ILE A 137 51.06 4.30 -5.81
C ILE A 137 50.13 3.81 -6.92
N ILE A 138 50.21 2.53 -7.27
CA ILE A 138 49.39 1.90 -8.31
C ILE A 138 48.77 0.62 -7.75
N ASP A 139 47.49 0.38 -8.01
CA ASP A 139 46.84 -0.88 -7.68
C ASP A 139 45.78 -1.21 -8.74
N GLU A 140 46.20 -1.87 -9.82
CA GLU A 140 45.31 -2.24 -10.92
C GLU A 140 44.19 -3.19 -10.45
N GLN A 141 44.36 -3.92 -9.34
CA GLN A 141 43.28 -4.74 -8.80
C GLN A 141 42.18 -3.86 -8.19
N SER A 142 42.57 -2.83 -7.44
CA SER A 142 41.63 -1.86 -6.89
C SER A 142 40.92 -1.08 -7.99
N GLU A 143 41.65 -0.71 -9.04
CA GLU A 143 41.08 -0.05 -10.23
C GLU A 143 40.04 -0.94 -10.90
N TYR A 144 40.37 -2.21 -11.16
CA TYR A 144 39.44 -3.19 -11.72
C TYR A 144 38.14 -3.30 -10.89
N LEU A 145 38.25 -3.40 -9.56
CA LEU A 145 37.07 -3.45 -8.68
C LEU A 145 36.24 -2.15 -8.76
N GLY A 146 36.91 -0.99 -8.86
CA GLY A 146 36.24 0.30 -9.03
C GLY A 146 35.48 0.40 -10.35
N MET A 147 36.09 -0.07 -11.45
CA MET A 147 35.46 -0.14 -12.77
C MET A 147 34.20 -1.02 -12.78
N GLU A 148 34.19 -2.09 -12.01
CA GLU A 148 33.02 -2.97 -11.89
C GLU A 148 31.88 -2.34 -11.07
N LEU A 149 32.20 -1.53 -10.05
CA LEU A 149 31.18 -0.87 -9.22
C LEU A 149 30.57 0.38 -9.89
N TYR A 150 31.36 1.10 -10.69
CA TYR A 150 30.96 2.40 -11.23
C TYR A 150 29.66 2.35 -12.07
N PRO A 151 29.46 1.39 -13.00
CA PRO A 151 28.20 1.26 -13.74
C PRO A 151 26.98 1.02 -12.84
N LEU A 152 27.15 0.22 -11.78
CA LEU A 152 26.07 -0.09 -10.83
C LEU A 152 25.65 1.16 -10.03
N ILE A 153 26.66 1.93 -9.58
CA ILE A 153 26.44 3.23 -8.93
C ILE A 153 25.68 4.16 -9.88
N PHE A 154 26.18 4.33 -11.10
CA PHE A 154 25.59 5.21 -12.10
C PHE A 154 24.12 4.87 -12.37
N LYS A 155 23.82 3.58 -12.57
CA LYS A 155 22.44 3.08 -12.76
C LYS A 155 21.55 3.41 -11.57
N THR A 156 22.04 3.16 -10.36
CA THR A 156 21.30 3.40 -9.11
C THR A 156 21.02 4.89 -8.93
N GLU A 157 22.01 5.77 -9.12
CA GLU A 157 21.82 7.22 -9.04
C GLU A 157 20.75 7.70 -10.03
N ASN A 158 20.75 7.18 -11.26
CA ASN A 158 19.78 7.57 -12.27
C ASN A 158 18.37 7.10 -11.95
N LYS A 159 18.22 5.90 -11.38
CA LYS A 159 16.92 5.43 -10.87
C LYS A 159 16.40 6.33 -9.75
N MET A 160 17.26 6.74 -8.82
CA MET A 160 16.89 7.71 -7.80
C MET A 160 16.40 9.03 -8.41
N ARG A 161 17.14 9.59 -9.39
CA ARG A 161 16.74 10.82 -10.09
C ARG A 161 15.41 10.67 -10.81
N ALA A 162 15.23 9.58 -11.55
CA ALA A 162 14.03 9.31 -12.34
C ALA A 162 12.79 9.22 -11.44
N PHE A 163 12.86 8.41 -10.39
CA PHE A 163 11.76 8.24 -9.44
C PHE A 163 11.39 9.55 -8.74
N ILE A 164 12.38 10.26 -8.18
CA ILE A 164 12.14 11.56 -7.52
C ILE A 164 11.48 12.55 -8.49
N ASN A 165 11.96 12.62 -9.74
CA ASN A 165 11.40 13.53 -10.72
C ASN A 165 9.96 13.17 -11.10
N LYS A 166 9.67 11.88 -11.32
CA LYS A 166 8.35 11.37 -11.68
C LYS A 166 7.33 11.72 -10.60
N VAL A 167 7.60 11.33 -9.36
CA VAL A 167 6.69 11.55 -8.22
C VAL A 167 6.44 13.04 -7.96
N LEU A 168 7.50 13.86 -7.92
CA LEU A 168 7.33 15.30 -7.65
C LEU A 168 6.65 16.04 -8.79
N THR A 169 6.90 15.65 -10.04
CA THR A 169 6.22 16.25 -11.20
C THR A 169 4.74 15.92 -11.17
N TYR A 170 4.37 14.68 -10.84
CA TYR A 170 2.98 14.28 -10.70
C TYR A 170 2.29 15.00 -9.54
N LYS A 171 2.84 14.90 -8.32
CA LYS A 171 2.16 15.42 -7.11
C LYS A 171 2.21 16.95 -6.95
N LEU A 172 3.22 17.63 -7.50
CA LEU A 172 3.43 19.08 -7.30
C LEU A 172 3.45 19.89 -8.62
N GLY A 173 3.31 19.22 -9.76
CA GLY A 173 3.34 19.81 -11.09
C GLY A 173 4.74 20.15 -11.60
N ILE A 174 4.87 20.38 -12.91
CA ILE A 174 6.16 20.60 -13.64
C ILE A 174 7.04 21.72 -13.03
N LYS A 175 6.43 22.70 -12.36
CA LYS A 175 7.13 23.85 -11.76
C LYS A 175 7.50 23.64 -10.29
N TRP A 176 7.45 22.42 -9.76
CA TRP A 176 7.72 22.10 -8.35
C TRP A 176 9.06 22.65 -7.84
N MET A 177 10.10 22.70 -8.69
CA MET A 177 11.40 23.29 -8.35
C MET A 177 11.36 24.79 -8.01
N LYS A 178 10.30 25.51 -8.42
CA LYS A 178 10.11 26.94 -8.11
C LYS A 178 9.47 27.16 -6.75
N LEU A 179 8.93 26.13 -6.10
CA LEU A 179 8.27 26.22 -4.81
C LEU A 179 9.24 26.63 -3.70
N ILE A 180 8.71 27.35 -2.70
CA ILE A 180 9.46 27.78 -1.52
C ILE A 180 9.81 26.54 -0.70
N GLY A 181 11.10 26.25 -0.58
CA GLY A 181 11.63 25.02 -0.01
C GLY A 181 12.69 24.42 -0.93
N PHE A 182 12.31 24.13 -2.19
CA PHE A 182 13.21 23.62 -3.22
C PHE A 182 14.14 24.69 -3.79
N LYS A 183 13.61 25.91 -4.01
CA LYS A 183 14.35 27.00 -4.66
C LYS A 183 15.71 27.28 -4.01
N ASN A 184 15.78 27.23 -2.68
CA ASN A 184 17.03 27.50 -1.95
C ASN A 184 18.04 26.35 -2.10
N ARG A 185 17.59 25.09 -2.09
CA ARG A 185 18.47 23.92 -2.20
C ARG A 185 19.00 23.70 -3.61
N ILE A 186 18.32 24.22 -4.63
CA ILE A 186 18.71 24.09 -6.05
C ILE A 186 19.51 25.32 -6.54
N LYS A 187 19.40 26.48 -5.87
CA LYS A 187 19.97 27.76 -6.37
C LYS A 187 21.47 27.73 -6.55
N ASP A 188 22.20 27.11 -5.63
CA ASP A 188 23.67 27.11 -5.58
C ASP A 188 24.30 26.19 -6.64
N LYS A 189 23.49 25.42 -7.36
CA LYS A 189 23.93 24.42 -8.33
C LYS A 189 23.78 24.82 -9.79
N ARG A 190 23.28 26.04 -10.03
CA ARG A 190 23.15 26.62 -11.39
C ARG A 190 24.48 26.84 -12.09
N THR A 191 25.58 27.03 -11.36
CA THR A 191 26.92 27.21 -11.92
C THR A 191 27.37 25.95 -12.68
N THR A 192 27.09 24.77 -12.14
CA THR A 192 27.35 23.47 -12.76
C THR A 192 26.53 23.24 -14.04
N ASN A 193 25.31 23.78 -14.14
CA ASN A 193 24.49 23.70 -15.36
C ASN A 193 25.14 24.44 -16.54
N VAL A 194 25.82 25.56 -16.27
CA VAL A 194 26.52 26.32 -17.32
C VAL A 194 27.69 25.51 -17.90
N ASP A 195 28.44 24.81 -17.06
CA ASP A 195 29.53 23.95 -17.51
C ASP A 195 29.02 22.72 -18.27
N PHE A 196 27.92 22.10 -17.82
CA PHE A 196 27.30 20.97 -18.52
C PHE A 196 26.88 21.34 -19.94
N LYS A 197 26.10 22.42 -20.10
CA LYS A 197 25.62 22.89 -21.41
C LYS A 197 26.75 23.39 -22.32
N ARG A 198 27.86 23.85 -21.73
CA ARG A 198 29.08 24.18 -22.50
C ARG A 198 29.76 22.93 -23.06
N ILE A 199 29.83 21.85 -22.28
CA ILE A 199 30.52 20.61 -22.66
C ILE A 199 29.68 19.80 -23.65
N VAL A 200 28.35 19.79 -23.49
CA VAL A 200 27.44 19.00 -24.33
C VAL A 200 26.29 19.89 -24.85
N PRO A 201 26.55 20.73 -25.87
CA PRO A 201 25.56 21.68 -26.38
C PRO A 201 24.33 21.02 -27.01
N GLU A 202 24.44 19.76 -27.45
CA GLU A 202 23.33 18.99 -28.03
C GLU A 202 22.17 18.77 -27.04
N PHE A 203 22.42 18.93 -25.73
CA PHE A 203 21.43 18.82 -24.66
C PHE A 203 21.11 20.17 -23.99
N ASP A 204 21.31 21.31 -24.66
CA ASP A 204 21.03 22.62 -24.05
C ASP A 204 19.54 22.81 -23.66
N ASN A 205 18.65 22.06 -24.32
CA ASN A 205 17.20 22.15 -24.25
C ASN A 205 16.59 21.21 -23.20
N ILE A 206 17.39 20.38 -22.53
CA ILE A 206 16.89 19.49 -21.47
C ILE A 206 16.83 20.22 -20.12
N ASN A 207 15.96 19.71 -19.25
CA ASN A 207 15.98 20.10 -17.84
C ASN A 207 17.07 19.32 -17.10
N ASP A 208 18.20 19.98 -16.87
CA ASP A 208 19.40 19.43 -16.23
C ASP A 208 19.42 19.62 -14.70
N SER A 209 18.38 20.24 -14.11
CA SER A 209 18.37 20.64 -12.71
C SER A 209 18.62 19.49 -11.73
N LEU A 210 18.02 18.31 -11.97
CA LEU A 210 18.24 17.11 -11.16
C LEU A 210 19.51 16.34 -11.56
N ILE A 211 19.93 16.43 -12.83
CA ILE A 211 21.14 15.79 -13.33
C ILE A 211 22.37 16.39 -12.63
N CYS A 212 22.38 17.70 -12.43
CA CYS A 212 23.44 18.40 -11.71
C CYS A 212 23.39 18.22 -10.18
N LEU A 213 22.41 17.51 -9.62
CA LEU A 213 22.40 17.17 -8.20
C LEU A 213 23.26 15.94 -7.92
N THR A 214 24.05 16.06 -6.85
CA THR A 214 24.72 14.92 -6.21
C THR A 214 23.69 14.09 -5.45
N VAL A 215 24.03 12.83 -5.16
CA VAL A 215 23.16 11.91 -4.41
C VAL A 215 22.85 12.44 -3.02
N GLU A 216 23.79 13.14 -2.37
CA GLU A 216 23.57 13.81 -1.09
C GLU A 216 22.43 14.83 -1.19
N SER A 217 22.42 15.63 -2.25
CA SER A 217 21.34 16.59 -2.44
C SER A 217 20.02 15.94 -2.85
N LEU A 218 20.05 14.82 -3.56
CA LEU A 218 18.84 14.03 -3.82
C LEU A 218 18.26 13.47 -2.51
N LYS A 219 19.12 12.95 -1.63
CA LYS A 219 18.74 12.51 -0.28
C LYS A 219 18.10 13.65 0.50
N GLU A 220 18.75 14.81 0.60
CA GLU A 220 18.20 15.98 1.30
C GLU A 220 16.88 16.46 0.69
N LEU A 221 16.80 16.44 -0.65
CA LEU A 221 15.60 16.83 -1.38
C LEU A 221 14.42 15.91 -1.01
N MET A 222 14.66 14.60 -0.98
CA MET A 222 13.64 13.59 -0.68
C MET A 222 13.28 13.51 0.81
N LEU A 223 14.27 13.56 1.71
CA LEU A 223 14.10 13.25 3.13
C LEU A 223 13.91 14.48 4.03
N GLU A 224 14.39 15.65 3.62
CA GLU A 224 14.54 16.82 4.51
C GLU A 224 13.84 18.08 3.99
N THR A 225 13.20 18.01 2.83
CA THR A 225 12.55 19.18 2.22
C THR A 225 11.14 19.37 2.74
N LYS A 226 10.81 20.64 3.02
CA LYS A 226 9.50 21.09 3.47
C LYS A 226 9.06 22.27 2.61
N ILE A 227 7.82 22.21 2.14
CA ILE A 227 7.16 23.30 1.44
C ILE A 227 6.35 24.09 2.46
N TYR A 228 6.50 25.41 2.43
CA TYR A 228 5.78 26.32 3.31
C TYR A 228 4.78 27.16 2.51
N GLU A 229 3.73 27.61 3.18
CA GLU A 229 2.83 28.60 2.61
C GLU A 229 3.55 29.95 2.37
N THR A 230 3.04 30.70 1.39
CA THR A 230 3.54 32.04 1.04
C THR A 230 2.99 33.13 1.96
N SER A 231 1.83 32.91 2.56
CA SER A 231 1.18 33.82 3.50
C SER A 231 1.67 33.59 4.92
N PHE A 232 1.81 34.68 5.67
CA PHE A 232 2.04 34.65 7.11
C PHE A 232 0.77 35.14 7.79
N ASP A 233 0.24 34.34 8.72
CA ASP A 233 -0.81 34.80 9.61
C ASP A 233 -0.16 35.31 10.88
N PHE A 234 -0.10 36.64 11.02
CA PHE A 234 0.47 37.28 12.20
C PHE A 234 -0.63 37.51 13.23
N SER A 235 -0.41 37.06 14.47
CA SER A 235 -1.17 37.56 15.61
C SER A 235 -0.64 38.93 16.04
N ASP A 236 -1.46 39.75 16.69
CA ASP A 236 -1.01 41.03 17.27
C ASP A 236 0.19 40.84 18.21
N THR A 237 0.24 39.72 18.93
CA THR A 237 1.38 39.36 19.79
C THR A 237 2.65 39.01 19.03
N ASP A 238 2.55 38.45 17.82
CA ASP A 238 3.72 38.16 16.98
C ASP A 238 4.26 39.45 16.34
N ILE A 239 3.37 40.37 15.97
CA ILE A 239 3.74 41.69 15.46
C ILE A 239 4.51 42.48 16.53
N LEU A 240 4.01 42.52 17.76
CA LEU A 240 4.70 43.20 18.87
C LEU A 240 6.09 42.61 19.14
N LYS A 241 6.22 41.28 19.18
CA LYS A 241 7.51 40.60 19.36
C LYS A 241 8.47 40.82 18.20
N LEU A 242 7.97 40.90 16.96
CA LEU A 242 8.78 41.23 15.80
C LEU A 242 9.28 42.68 15.87
N HIS A 243 8.43 43.62 16.30
CA HIS A 243 8.82 45.01 16.51
C HIS A 243 9.88 45.17 17.61
N GLU A 244 9.70 44.53 18.78
CA GLU A 244 10.73 44.53 19.84
C GLU A 244 12.08 44.04 19.32
N LYS A 245 12.09 42.92 18.59
CA LYS A 245 13.31 42.33 18.01
C LYS A 245 13.94 43.18 16.89
N LEU A 246 13.12 43.91 16.13
CA LEU A 246 13.60 44.85 15.11
C LEU A 246 14.23 46.10 15.76
N VAL A 247 13.68 46.56 16.89
CA VAL A 247 14.23 47.68 17.66
C VAL A 247 15.57 47.31 18.30
N GLU A 248 15.76 46.04 18.68
CA GLU A 248 17.02 45.49 19.20
C GLU A 248 18.12 45.26 18.12
N ASP A 249 17.84 45.52 16.83
CA ASP A 249 18.69 45.20 15.64
C ASP A 249 19.18 43.74 15.59
N ASP A 250 18.46 42.82 16.24
CA ASP A 250 18.75 41.39 16.18
C ASP A 250 18.07 40.75 14.97
N ARG A 251 18.64 41.02 13.78
CA ARG A 251 18.18 40.47 12.50
C ARG A 251 18.09 38.95 12.48
N ASN A 252 18.95 38.26 13.23
CA ASN A 252 18.93 36.80 13.29
C ASN A 252 17.71 36.29 14.05
N SER A 253 17.34 36.88 15.18
CA SER A 253 16.15 36.42 15.90
C SER A 253 14.84 36.81 15.22
N VAL A 254 14.80 37.94 14.50
CA VAL A 254 13.68 38.29 13.60
C VAL A 254 13.52 37.21 12.52
N PHE A 255 14.61 36.83 11.86
CA PHE A 255 14.59 35.81 10.81
C PHE A 255 14.16 34.43 11.35
N GLN A 256 14.67 34.02 12.52
CA GLN A 256 14.27 32.77 13.18
C GLN A 256 12.79 32.77 13.56
N LYS A 257 12.26 33.88 14.08
CA LYS A 257 10.85 34.01 14.42
C LYS A 257 9.95 33.94 13.19
N LEU A 258 10.34 34.59 12.09
CA LEU A 258 9.64 34.48 10.81
C LEU A 258 9.66 33.04 10.27
N ILE A 259 10.77 32.31 10.40
CA ILE A 259 10.81 30.88 10.03
C ILE A 259 9.85 30.05 10.87
N GLN A 260 9.79 30.27 12.19
CA GLN A 260 8.89 29.56 13.10
C GLN A 260 7.41 29.82 12.82
N LEU A 261 7.07 31.01 12.33
CA LEU A 261 5.69 31.39 11.99
C LEU A 261 5.21 30.85 10.65
N ARG A 262 6.09 30.23 9.85
CA ARG A 262 5.67 29.61 8.59
C ARG A 262 4.80 28.41 8.85
N LYS A 263 3.62 28.40 8.23
CA LYS A 263 2.78 27.21 8.15
C LYS A 263 3.39 26.22 7.16
N LEU A 264 3.59 24.99 7.65
CA LEU A 264 4.02 23.87 6.83
C LEU A 264 2.87 23.47 5.91
N LYS A 265 3.11 23.51 4.60
CA LYS A 265 2.13 23.10 3.59
C LYS A 265 2.27 21.61 3.26
N VAL A 266 3.51 21.17 3.03
CA VAL A 266 3.82 19.77 2.67
C VAL A 266 5.20 19.41 3.23
N ASP A 267 5.29 18.29 3.93
CA ASP A 267 6.54 17.60 4.25
C ASP A 267 6.82 16.56 3.15
N ILE A 268 7.87 16.79 2.36
CA ILE A 268 8.15 15.96 1.17
C ILE A 268 8.39 14.50 1.54
N TRP A 269 9.02 14.24 2.68
CA TRP A 269 9.21 12.88 3.11
C TRP A 269 7.89 12.27 3.56
N ARG A 270 7.25 12.88 4.57
CA ARG A 270 6.09 12.28 5.26
C ARG A 270 4.88 12.17 4.35
N ASP A 271 4.62 13.19 3.55
CA ASP A 271 3.37 13.32 2.80
C ASP A 271 3.49 12.76 1.38
N VAL A 272 4.71 12.67 0.82
CA VAL A 272 4.93 12.23 -0.57
C VAL A 272 5.65 10.88 -0.63
N PHE A 273 6.84 10.76 -0.07
CA PHE A 273 7.70 9.59 -0.33
C PHE A 273 7.59 8.44 0.67
N LYS A 274 7.24 8.70 1.94
CA LYS A 274 7.34 7.73 3.03
C LYS A 274 6.59 6.42 2.75
N LYS A 275 5.44 6.49 2.09
CA LYS A 275 4.60 5.33 1.80
C LYS A 275 5.22 4.32 0.81
N TYR A 276 6.21 4.75 0.01
CA TYR A 276 6.85 3.90 -1.00
C TYR A 276 8.11 3.19 -0.50
N PHE A 277 8.56 3.45 0.73
CA PHE A 277 9.82 2.93 1.24
C PHE A 277 9.71 2.31 2.63
N ASP A 278 10.62 1.39 2.92
CA ASP A 278 10.82 0.85 4.26
C ASP A 278 11.51 1.87 5.20
N ASN A 279 11.44 1.61 6.51
CA ASN A 279 12.07 2.45 7.52
C ASN A 279 13.61 2.48 7.45
N ASN A 280 14.25 1.59 6.67
CA ASN A 280 15.70 1.48 6.60
C ASN A 280 16.31 2.27 5.42
N ILE A 281 15.48 2.80 4.51
CA ILE A 281 15.94 3.50 3.30
C ILE A 281 16.96 4.62 3.59
N GLU A 282 16.77 5.39 4.66
CA GLU A 282 17.67 6.49 5.00
C GLU A 282 19.11 5.99 5.27
N ASN A 283 19.24 4.87 5.98
CA ASN A 283 20.55 4.28 6.25
C ASN A 283 21.14 3.66 4.99
N SER A 284 20.33 2.94 4.20
CA SER A 284 20.76 2.37 2.93
C SER A 284 21.32 3.44 1.97
N ILE A 285 20.65 4.60 1.87
CA ILE A 285 21.12 5.74 1.06
C ILE A 285 22.38 6.38 1.65
N LYS A 286 22.47 6.54 2.98
CA LYS A 286 23.68 7.08 3.63
C LYS A 286 24.91 6.22 3.34
N ASP A 287 24.78 4.90 3.39
CA ASP A 287 25.88 4.00 3.09
C ASP A 287 26.18 3.95 1.58
N PHE A 288 25.16 4.02 0.72
CA PHE A 288 25.34 4.15 -0.72
C PHE A 288 26.15 5.39 -1.08
N ILE A 289 25.85 6.54 -0.49
CA ILE A 289 26.61 7.79 -0.67
C ILE A 289 28.08 7.60 -0.29
N LYS A 290 28.37 6.97 0.86
CA LYS A 290 29.75 6.71 1.30
C LYS A 290 30.48 5.80 0.31
N ASN A 291 29.82 4.73 -0.12
CA ASN A 291 30.38 3.76 -1.07
C ASN A 291 30.65 4.42 -2.43
N ARG A 292 29.70 5.19 -2.94
CA ARG A 292 29.82 5.98 -4.16
C ARG A 292 31.00 6.95 -4.10
N ASN A 293 31.13 7.71 -3.02
CA ASN A 293 32.24 8.65 -2.85
C ASN A 293 33.58 7.96 -2.65
N HIS A 294 33.60 6.73 -2.13
CA HIS A 294 34.81 5.93 -2.04
C HIS A 294 35.31 5.52 -3.43
N VAL A 295 34.41 5.03 -4.29
CA VAL A 295 34.72 4.63 -5.67
C VAL A 295 35.07 5.84 -6.53
N ALA A 296 34.27 6.91 -6.50
CA ALA A 296 34.47 8.11 -7.32
C ALA A 296 35.79 8.86 -7.03
N HIS A 297 36.34 8.70 -5.82
CA HIS A 297 37.64 9.28 -5.45
C HIS A 297 38.81 8.28 -5.59
N ASN A 298 38.60 7.17 -6.32
CA ASN A 298 39.60 6.14 -6.61
C ASN A 298 40.31 5.62 -5.34
N LYS A 299 39.58 5.50 -4.23
CA LYS A 299 40.14 4.97 -2.98
C LYS A 299 40.32 3.45 -3.09
N LEU A 300 41.31 2.93 -2.36
CA LEU A 300 41.66 1.51 -2.40
C LEU A 300 40.48 0.59 -2.04
N LEU A 301 40.37 -0.51 -2.78
CA LEU A 301 39.36 -1.56 -2.64
C LEU A 301 40.03 -2.91 -2.43
N THR A 302 39.42 -3.71 -1.56
CA THR A 302 39.62 -5.17 -1.47
C THR A 302 38.38 -5.88 -1.96
N ASN A 303 38.50 -7.17 -2.28
CA ASN A 303 37.38 -8.00 -2.69
C ASN A 303 36.24 -8.00 -1.65
N ALA A 304 36.59 -8.05 -0.36
CA ALA A 304 35.60 -7.99 0.72
C ALA A 304 34.84 -6.65 0.75
N SER A 305 35.55 -5.53 0.55
CA SER A 305 34.89 -4.22 0.47
C SER A 305 34.05 -4.08 -0.79
N PHE A 306 34.51 -4.64 -1.91
CA PHE A 306 33.78 -4.66 -3.19
C PHE A 306 32.43 -5.36 -3.05
N GLU A 307 32.40 -6.59 -2.51
CA GLU A 307 31.16 -7.35 -2.35
C GLU A 307 30.16 -6.62 -1.43
N LYS A 308 30.66 -6.05 -0.33
CA LYS A 308 29.83 -5.28 0.60
C LYS A 308 29.24 -4.02 -0.06
N MET A 309 30.05 -3.29 -0.82
CA MET A 309 29.59 -2.11 -1.55
C MET A 309 28.56 -2.49 -2.63
N LYS A 310 28.85 -3.52 -3.41
CA LYS A 310 27.96 -4.06 -4.45
C LYS A 310 26.60 -4.44 -3.89
N GLN A 311 26.58 -5.17 -2.78
CA GLN A 311 25.33 -5.57 -2.12
C GLN A 311 24.50 -4.34 -1.71
N ASN A 312 25.11 -3.34 -1.09
CA ASN A 312 24.40 -2.12 -0.68
C ASN A 312 23.88 -1.32 -1.90
N ILE A 313 24.67 -1.20 -2.98
CA ILE A 313 24.23 -0.52 -4.21
C ILE A 313 23.00 -1.21 -4.80
N LEU A 314 23.04 -2.54 -4.93
CA LEU A 314 21.92 -3.33 -5.46
C LEU A 314 20.68 -3.28 -4.54
N GLU A 315 20.88 -3.23 -3.23
CA GLU A 315 19.79 -3.07 -2.28
C GLU A 315 19.04 -1.74 -2.51
N VAL A 316 19.79 -0.63 -2.66
CA VAL A 316 19.18 0.68 -2.96
C VAL A 316 18.48 0.66 -4.30
N GLU A 317 19.10 0.08 -5.34
CA GLU A 317 18.47 -0.09 -6.65
C GLU A 317 17.10 -0.79 -6.54
N ILE A 318 17.05 -1.94 -5.86
CA ILE A 318 15.81 -2.73 -5.68
C ILE A 318 14.75 -1.92 -4.92
N LYS A 319 15.14 -1.13 -3.92
CA LYS A 319 14.19 -0.30 -3.16
C LYS A 319 13.54 0.76 -4.06
N PHE A 320 14.31 1.41 -4.93
CA PHE A 320 13.75 2.39 -5.88
C PHE A 320 12.91 1.72 -6.98
N ASP A 321 13.28 0.53 -7.46
CA ASP A 321 12.45 -0.23 -8.41
C ASP A 321 11.10 -0.68 -7.82
N LYS A 322 11.09 -1.02 -6.53
CA LYS A 322 9.84 -1.32 -5.82
C LYS A 322 9.01 -0.06 -5.62
N ALA A 323 9.63 1.04 -5.22
CA ALA A 323 8.96 2.32 -5.03
C ALA A 323 8.31 2.82 -6.33
N ASP A 324 8.99 2.68 -7.48
CA ASP A 324 8.46 3.10 -8.78
C ASP A 324 7.25 2.26 -9.24
N ARG A 325 7.29 0.94 -8.97
CA ARG A 325 6.13 0.06 -9.22
C ARG A 325 4.94 0.44 -8.34
N LEU A 326 5.15 0.54 -7.02
CA LEU A 326 4.09 0.95 -6.09
C LEU A 326 3.45 2.29 -6.46
N PHE A 327 4.26 3.25 -6.91
CA PHE A 327 3.74 4.53 -7.39
C PHE A 327 2.88 4.38 -8.66
N SER A 328 3.30 3.52 -9.59
CA SER A 328 2.58 3.32 -10.86
C SER A 328 1.29 2.52 -10.68
N ASP A 329 1.25 1.62 -9.70
CA ASP A 329 0.05 0.84 -9.36
C ASP A 329 -0.98 1.70 -8.62
N GLU A 330 -0.53 2.64 -7.78
CA GLU A 330 -1.41 3.56 -7.03
C GLU A 330 -1.96 4.69 -7.89
N GLU A 331 -1.15 5.20 -8.82
CA GLU A 331 -1.49 6.34 -9.68
C GLU A 331 -1.31 5.94 -11.15
N PRO A 332 -2.15 4.99 -11.65
CA PRO A 332 -2.12 4.59 -13.05
C PRO A 332 -2.43 5.79 -13.94
N SER A 333 -1.89 5.78 -15.16
CA SER A 333 -2.24 6.82 -16.13
C SER A 333 -3.62 6.55 -16.73
N ASP A 334 -4.27 7.60 -17.23
CA ASP A 334 -5.56 7.48 -17.88
C ASP A 334 -5.50 6.48 -19.04
N GLU A 335 -4.40 6.45 -19.81
CA GLU A 335 -4.22 5.48 -20.89
C GLU A 335 -4.11 4.03 -20.40
N LEU A 336 -3.56 3.81 -19.21
CA LEU A 336 -3.48 2.47 -18.62
C LEU A 336 -4.87 2.01 -18.15
N ILE A 337 -5.66 2.92 -17.58
CA ILE A 337 -7.05 2.67 -17.21
C ILE A 337 -7.87 2.35 -18.46
N GLU A 338 -7.77 3.18 -19.51
CA GLU A 338 -8.45 2.96 -20.79
C GLU A 338 -8.07 1.60 -21.41
N THR A 339 -6.82 1.15 -21.24
CA THR A 339 -6.38 -0.17 -21.70
C THR A 339 -7.08 -1.28 -20.93
N TRP A 340 -7.14 -1.21 -19.60
CA TRP A 340 -7.84 -2.19 -18.78
C TRP A 340 -9.34 -2.22 -19.07
N ASP A 341 -9.97 -1.05 -19.20
CA ASP A 341 -11.39 -0.94 -19.53
C ASP A 341 -11.69 -1.59 -20.90
N SER A 342 -10.80 -1.38 -21.89
CA SER A 342 -10.93 -2.00 -23.22
C SER A 342 -10.75 -3.52 -23.17
N GLU A 343 -9.80 -4.01 -22.37
CA GLU A 343 -9.58 -5.45 -22.17
C GLU A 343 -10.79 -6.12 -21.47
N GLU A 344 -11.40 -5.45 -20.50
CA GLU A 344 -12.60 -5.92 -19.81
C GLU A 344 -13.81 -5.93 -20.75
N GLU A 345 -13.99 -4.89 -21.57
CA GLU A 345 -15.03 -4.84 -22.61
C GLU A 345 -14.87 -5.96 -23.64
N GLU A 346 -13.64 -6.27 -24.07
CA GLU A 346 -13.37 -7.39 -24.99
C GLU A 346 -13.76 -8.74 -24.36
N LEU A 347 -13.41 -8.97 -23.09
CA LEU A 347 -13.79 -10.18 -22.37
C LEU A 347 -15.32 -10.32 -22.22
N LEU A 348 -16.01 -9.22 -21.95
CA LEU A 348 -17.48 -9.21 -21.87
C LEU A 348 -18.10 -9.53 -23.23
N ASN A 349 -17.61 -8.90 -24.31
CA ASN A 349 -18.07 -9.18 -25.67
C ASN A 349 -17.86 -10.65 -26.07
N GLU A 350 -16.74 -11.27 -25.68
CA GLU A 350 -16.49 -12.70 -25.92
C GLU A 350 -17.48 -13.59 -25.16
N LYS A 351 -17.78 -13.28 -23.89
CA LYS A 351 -18.79 -14.00 -23.11
C LYS A 351 -20.18 -13.87 -23.71
N GLU A 352 -20.61 -12.65 -24.06
CA GLU A 352 -21.90 -12.38 -24.70
C GLU A 352 -22.04 -13.17 -26.00
N TYR A 353 -21.00 -13.18 -26.84
CA TYR A 353 -20.99 -13.96 -28.09
C TYR A 353 -21.17 -15.46 -27.84
N ILE A 354 -20.52 -16.02 -26.81
CA ILE A 354 -20.68 -17.44 -26.45
C ILE A 354 -22.10 -17.71 -25.95
N HIS A 355 -22.65 -16.86 -25.08
CA HIS A 355 -24.01 -17.01 -24.54
C HIS A 355 -25.07 -16.93 -25.65
N ASP A 356 -24.95 -15.97 -26.56
CA ASP A 356 -25.82 -15.83 -27.74
C ASP A 356 -25.78 -17.09 -28.60
N ARG A 357 -24.59 -17.65 -28.81
CA ARG A 357 -24.42 -18.90 -29.57
C ARG A 357 -25.09 -20.08 -28.86
N ILE A 358 -24.90 -20.23 -27.55
CA ILE A 358 -25.56 -21.28 -26.75
C ILE A 358 -27.08 -21.14 -26.85
N SER A 359 -27.62 -19.93 -26.67
CA SER A 359 -29.07 -19.69 -26.74
C SER A 359 -29.63 -20.02 -28.12
N ASN A 360 -28.96 -19.62 -29.20
CA ASN A 360 -29.39 -19.91 -30.57
C ASN A 360 -29.32 -21.40 -30.94
N GLU A 361 -28.33 -22.14 -30.43
CA GLU A 361 -28.12 -23.56 -30.76
C GLU A 361 -28.92 -24.51 -29.87
N THR A 362 -29.11 -24.18 -28.59
CA THR A 362 -29.75 -25.06 -27.58
C THR A 362 -31.14 -24.61 -27.15
N GLY A 363 -31.46 -23.33 -27.31
CA GLY A 363 -32.66 -22.70 -26.73
C GLY A 363 -32.56 -22.39 -25.23
N ILE A 364 -31.40 -22.61 -24.60
CA ILE A 364 -31.16 -22.29 -23.19
C ILE A 364 -30.77 -20.81 -23.04
N ASN A 365 -31.34 -20.15 -22.05
CA ASN A 365 -30.92 -18.80 -21.67
C ASN A 365 -29.91 -18.87 -20.51
N ILE A 366 -28.85 -18.09 -20.63
CA ILE A 366 -27.85 -17.88 -19.58
C ILE A 366 -27.83 -16.38 -19.32
N LEU A 367 -28.26 -15.98 -18.13
CA LEU A 367 -28.37 -14.57 -17.76
C LEU A 367 -27.09 -14.09 -17.08
N PHE A 368 -26.66 -12.89 -17.42
CA PHE A 368 -25.62 -12.16 -16.68
C PHE A 368 -26.17 -11.60 -15.37
N SER A 369 -25.28 -11.20 -14.45
CA SER A 369 -25.67 -10.70 -13.12
C SER A 369 -26.73 -9.58 -13.18
N LYS A 370 -26.60 -8.64 -14.12
CA LYS A 370 -27.57 -7.54 -14.30
C LYS A 370 -28.96 -8.04 -14.71
N GLU A 371 -29.02 -9.05 -15.56
CA GLU A 371 -30.28 -9.62 -16.04
C GLU A 371 -30.95 -10.46 -14.94
N ILE A 372 -30.16 -11.20 -14.15
CA ILE A 372 -30.65 -11.93 -12.96
C ILE A 372 -31.21 -10.93 -11.93
N PHE A 373 -30.52 -9.82 -11.71
CA PHE A 373 -30.99 -8.79 -10.79
C PHE A 373 -32.31 -8.15 -11.25
N GLU A 374 -32.45 -7.82 -12.53
CA GLU A 374 -33.71 -7.29 -13.08
C GLU A 374 -34.85 -8.33 -13.00
N LEU A 375 -34.57 -9.63 -13.19
CA LEU A 375 -35.55 -10.70 -12.96
C LEU A 375 -36.01 -10.73 -11.49
N PHE A 376 -35.09 -10.64 -10.52
CA PHE A 376 -35.46 -10.58 -9.11
C PHE A 376 -36.26 -9.33 -8.76
N LYS A 377 -35.92 -8.18 -9.36
CA LYS A 377 -36.65 -6.93 -9.17
C LYS A 377 -38.07 -6.99 -9.74
N GLU A 378 -38.26 -7.60 -10.90
CA GLU A 378 -39.59 -7.87 -11.45
C GLU A 378 -40.41 -8.73 -10.48
N LYS A 379 -39.80 -9.78 -9.92
CA LYS A 379 -40.45 -10.65 -8.94
C LYS A 379 -40.78 -9.91 -7.65
N ILE A 380 -39.91 -9.04 -7.15
CA ILE A 380 -40.23 -8.23 -5.98
C ILE A 380 -41.38 -7.26 -6.25
N GLN A 381 -41.47 -6.70 -7.45
CA GLN A 381 -42.61 -5.89 -7.85
C GLN A 381 -43.90 -6.71 -7.89
N GLU A 382 -43.85 -7.98 -8.34
CA GLU A 382 -44.96 -8.95 -8.28
C GLU A 382 -45.40 -9.16 -6.82
N LEU A 383 -44.47 -9.47 -5.90
CA LEU A 383 -44.72 -9.60 -4.46
C LEU A 383 -45.41 -8.34 -3.89
N TYR A 384 -44.84 -7.17 -4.14
CA TYR A 384 -45.38 -5.92 -3.60
C TYR A 384 -46.80 -5.66 -4.11
N THR A 385 -47.02 -5.80 -5.42
CA THR A 385 -48.33 -5.54 -6.04
C THR A 385 -49.38 -6.50 -5.48
N GLU A 386 -49.05 -7.79 -5.33
CA GLU A 386 -49.97 -8.77 -4.77
C GLU A 386 -50.36 -8.51 -3.31
N ILE A 387 -49.46 -7.97 -2.49
CA ILE A 387 -49.74 -7.62 -1.10
C ILE A 387 -50.51 -6.31 -1.02
N ASN A 388 -50.03 -5.28 -1.72
CA ASN A 388 -50.65 -3.95 -1.72
C ASN A 388 -52.08 -3.99 -2.25
N ASP A 389 -52.36 -4.75 -3.32
CA ASP A 389 -53.71 -4.87 -3.87
C ASP A 389 -54.66 -5.66 -2.93
N CYS A 390 -54.12 -6.65 -2.21
CA CYS A 390 -54.89 -7.42 -1.22
C CYS A 390 -55.33 -6.53 -0.05
N GLU A 391 -54.43 -5.64 0.41
CA GLU A 391 -54.67 -4.79 1.56
C GLU A 391 -55.13 -3.36 1.21
N TYR A 392 -55.34 -3.04 -0.07
CA TYR A 392 -55.67 -1.68 -0.54
C TYR A 392 -56.92 -1.08 0.13
N PHE A 393 -57.92 -1.91 0.42
CA PHE A 393 -59.14 -1.51 1.13
C PHE A 393 -59.18 -1.99 2.59
N SER A 394 -58.04 -2.44 3.12
CA SER A 394 -57.95 -2.90 4.49
C SER A 394 -58.01 -1.71 5.44
N TYR A 395 -58.89 -1.78 6.43
CA TYR A 395 -58.93 -0.81 7.53
C TYR A 395 -58.02 -1.21 8.69
N ALA A 396 -57.44 -2.41 8.64
CA ALA A 396 -56.65 -2.99 9.72
C ALA A 396 -55.16 -2.67 9.62
N VAL A 397 -54.65 -2.52 8.40
CA VAL A 397 -53.23 -2.33 8.11
C VAL A 397 -53.00 -1.30 7.01
N GLU A 398 -51.85 -0.65 7.05
CA GLU A 398 -51.33 0.21 5.99
C GLU A 398 -50.03 -0.38 5.44
N VAL A 399 -49.92 -0.44 4.11
CA VAL A 399 -48.71 -0.91 3.42
C VAL A 399 -47.93 0.29 2.89
N SER A 400 -46.63 0.36 3.21
CA SER A 400 -45.79 1.46 2.71
C SER A 400 -45.55 1.38 1.21
N LYS A 401 -44.93 2.41 0.64
CA LYS A 401 -44.41 2.31 -0.74
C LYS A 401 -43.24 1.33 -0.80
N LEU A 402 -43.07 0.70 -1.96
CA LEU A 402 -41.87 -0.07 -2.27
C LEU A 402 -40.65 0.86 -2.35
N ASN A 403 -39.60 0.52 -1.62
CA ASN A 403 -38.32 1.22 -1.65
C ASN A 403 -37.54 0.91 -2.93
N ASN A 404 -36.59 1.79 -3.27
CA ASN A 404 -35.62 1.48 -4.32
C ASN A 404 -34.65 0.40 -3.82
N ILE A 405 -34.33 -0.53 -4.71
CA ILE A 405 -33.50 -1.70 -4.43
C ILE A 405 -32.25 -1.61 -5.30
N GLU A 406 -31.10 -1.92 -4.70
CA GLU A 406 -29.78 -1.86 -5.32
C GLU A 406 -29.18 -3.28 -5.46
N ASP A 407 -28.30 -3.47 -6.45
CA ASP A 407 -27.60 -4.75 -6.68
C ASP A 407 -26.38 -4.85 -5.76
N GLU A 408 -26.64 -4.93 -4.46
CA GLU A 408 -25.63 -5.06 -3.42
C GLU A 408 -25.95 -6.24 -2.49
N PRO A 409 -24.93 -6.99 -2.03
CA PRO A 409 -25.09 -8.13 -1.13
C PRO A 409 -25.28 -7.66 0.33
N ILE A 410 -26.23 -6.75 0.53
CA ILE A 410 -26.62 -6.19 1.82
C ILE A 410 -28.11 -6.41 2.06
N ASN A 411 -28.52 -6.40 3.33
CA ASN A 411 -29.93 -6.47 3.69
C ASN A 411 -30.62 -5.17 3.30
N GLN A 412 -31.68 -5.28 2.51
CA GLN A 412 -32.44 -4.12 2.02
C GLN A 412 -33.90 -4.25 2.41
N THR A 413 -34.47 -3.17 2.92
CA THR A 413 -35.89 -3.12 3.29
C THR A 413 -36.72 -2.86 2.05
N LEU A 414 -37.65 -3.76 1.73
CA LEU A 414 -38.56 -3.60 0.59
C LEU A 414 -39.69 -2.62 0.91
N PHE A 415 -40.49 -2.92 1.93
CA PHE A 415 -41.61 -2.11 2.40
C PHE A 415 -41.95 -2.52 3.85
N SER A 416 -42.72 -1.68 4.55
CA SER A 416 -43.27 -1.96 5.87
C SER A 416 -44.78 -2.19 5.81
N ILE A 417 -45.28 -2.94 6.79
CA ILE A 417 -46.70 -3.11 7.04
C ILE A 417 -46.97 -2.67 8.47
N GLU A 418 -47.83 -1.67 8.60
CA GLU A 418 -48.16 -1.02 9.86
C GLU A 418 -49.60 -1.38 10.25
N SER A 419 -49.78 -1.81 11.50
CA SER A 419 -51.10 -2.11 12.06
C SER A 419 -51.72 -0.84 12.61
N ASN A 420 -52.98 -0.58 12.26
CA ASN A 420 -53.74 0.53 12.83
C ASN A 420 -54.17 0.25 14.28
N VAL A 421 -54.02 -0.99 14.75
CA VAL A 421 -54.49 -1.44 16.07
C VAL A 421 -53.38 -1.38 17.13
N ASP A 422 -52.18 -1.86 16.81
CA ASP A 422 -51.04 -1.85 17.74
C ASP A 422 -49.71 -1.89 16.98
N GLU A 423 -48.84 -0.92 17.27
CA GLU A 423 -47.50 -0.76 16.67
C GLU A 423 -46.60 -1.99 16.89
N ASN A 424 -46.84 -2.81 17.93
CA ASN A 424 -46.08 -4.05 18.18
C ASN A 424 -46.29 -5.12 17.09
N PHE A 425 -47.32 -4.96 16.26
CA PHE A 425 -47.58 -5.84 15.12
C PHE A 425 -46.92 -5.37 13.83
N ASN A 426 -46.28 -4.19 13.84
CA ASN A 426 -45.59 -3.64 12.67
C ASN A 426 -44.37 -4.50 12.33
N PHE A 427 -44.15 -4.70 11.03
CA PHE A 427 -42.99 -5.44 10.54
C PHE A 427 -42.49 -4.89 9.21
N TYR A 428 -41.25 -5.25 8.91
CA TYR A 428 -40.54 -4.92 7.68
C TYR A 428 -40.36 -6.19 6.84
N VAL A 429 -40.54 -6.06 5.54
CA VAL A 429 -40.18 -7.10 4.57
C VAL A 429 -38.79 -6.79 4.06
N TRP A 430 -37.88 -7.76 4.19
CA TRP A 430 -36.47 -7.64 3.85
C TRP A 430 -36.08 -8.55 2.69
N VAL A 431 -35.03 -8.15 1.98
CA VAL A 431 -34.39 -8.94 0.93
C VAL A 431 -32.87 -8.92 1.06
N LEU A 432 -32.23 -10.01 0.64
CA LEU A 432 -30.79 -10.12 0.38
C LEU A 432 -30.58 -10.90 -0.92
N PHE A 433 -29.74 -10.37 -1.81
CA PHE A 433 -29.37 -11.03 -3.07
C PHE A 433 -27.98 -11.67 -2.98
N GLU A 434 -27.87 -12.87 -3.53
CA GLU A 434 -26.62 -13.59 -3.77
C GLU A 434 -26.61 -13.99 -5.25
N ILE A 435 -26.01 -13.17 -6.13
CA ILE A 435 -26.05 -13.36 -7.58
C ILE A 435 -24.72 -13.91 -8.08
N THR A 436 -24.79 -14.94 -8.93
CA THR A 436 -23.66 -15.51 -9.67
C THR A 436 -24.04 -15.75 -11.13
N GLU A 437 -23.11 -15.49 -12.06
CA GLU A 437 -23.37 -15.50 -13.51
C GLU A 437 -22.92 -16.77 -14.23
N GLY A 438 -22.33 -17.75 -13.54
CA GLY A 438 -21.79 -18.94 -14.18
C GLY A 438 -22.87 -19.86 -14.77
N MET A 439 -22.48 -20.62 -15.78
CA MET A 439 -23.31 -21.67 -16.37
C MET A 439 -23.58 -22.77 -15.33
N GLY A 440 -24.83 -23.19 -15.19
CA GLY A 440 -25.24 -24.16 -14.18
C GLY A 440 -25.14 -23.68 -12.73
N GLU A 441 -24.85 -22.40 -12.50
CA GLU A 441 -24.78 -21.83 -11.15
C GLU A 441 -26.16 -21.33 -10.66
N ASP A 442 -26.31 -21.27 -9.34
CA ASP A 442 -27.52 -20.82 -8.68
C ASP A 442 -27.32 -19.42 -8.09
N SER A 443 -28.21 -18.51 -8.44
CA SER A 443 -28.41 -17.23 -7.75
C SER A 443 -29.57 -17.34 -6.77
N TYR A 444 -29.51 -16.56 -5.68
CA TYR A 444 -30.49 -16.62 -4.61
C TYR A 444 -31.04 -15.25 -4.21
N MET A 445 -32.34 -15.23 -3.93
CA MET A 445 -33.07 -14.13 -3.33
C MET A 445 -33.65 -14.61 -1.98
N ASN A 446 -33.05 -14.14 -0.88
CA ASN A 446 -33.51 -14.44 0.46
C ASN A 446 -34.53 -13.39 0.88
N LEU A 447 -35.73 -13.82 1.26
CA LEU A 447 -36.83 -12.95 1.70
C LEU A 447 -37.22 -13.32 3.11
N TRP A 448 -37.35 -12.33 3.99
CA TRP A 448 -37.85 -12.55 5.34
C TRP A 448 -38.61 -11.35 5.89
N ILE A 449 -39.28 -11.59 7.01
CA ILE A 449 -40.08 -10.59 7.70
C ILE A 449 -39.59 -10.45 9.13
N GLU A 450 -39.37 -9.21 9.54
CA GLU A 450 -38.81 -8.86 10.83
C GLU A 450 -39.67 -7.82 11.53
N LYS A 451 -40.04 -8.08 12.79
CA LYS A 451 -40.74 -7.12 13.66
C LYS A 451 -39.81 -6.01 14.16
N SER A 452 -40.40 -4.95 14.69
CA SER A 452 -39.68 -3.85 15.35
C SER A 452 -38.76 -4.29 16.51
N ASP A 453 -39.00 -5.47 17.09
CA ASP A 453 -38.19 -6.08 18.16
C ASP A 453 -37.08 -7.01 17.64
N MET A 454 -36.81 -7.01 16.32
CA MET A 454 -35.84 -7.85 15.61
C MET A 454 -36.20 -9.35 15.59
N THR A 455 -37.47 -9.69 15.82
CA THR A 455 -37.94 -11.08 15.72
C THR A 455 -38.27 -11.44 14.28
N ASN A 456 -37.59 -12.45 13.73
CA ASN A 456 -37.92 -13.04 12.42
C ASN A 456 -39.11 -13.99 12.52
N ILE A 457 -40.11 -13.81 11.65
CA ILE A 457 -41.36 -14.58 11.68
C ILE A 457 -41.47 -15.55 10.50
N LEU A 458 -41.15 -15.07 9.31
CA LEU A 458 -41.21 -15.81 8.05
C LEU A 458 -39.92 -15.58 7.28
N GLU A 459 -39.34 -16.65 6.74
CA GLU A 459 -38.11 -16.61 5.95
C GLU A 459 -38.18 -17.65 4.82
N THR A 460 -37.68 -17.27 3.64
CA THR A 460 -37.57 -18.15 2.48
C THR A 460 -36.35 -17.81 1.64
N LYS A 461 -35.87 -18.79 0.86
CA LYS A 461 -34.76 -18.65 -0.08
C LYS A 461 -35.25 -19.08 -1.46
N VAL A 462 -35.34 -18.12 -2.39
CA VAL A 462 -35.80 -18.34 -3.76
C VAL A 462 -34.60 -18.49 -4.68
N ILE A 463 -34.61 -19.51 -5.53
CA ILE A 463 -33.51 -19.85 -6.44
C ILE A 463 -33.81 -19.36 -7.85
N TYR A 464 -32.78 -18.86 -8.53
CA TYR A 464 -32.68 -18.85 -9.97
C TYR A 464 -31.48 -19.70 -10.40
N HIS A 465 -31.70 -20.73 -11.22
CA HIS A 465 -30.65 -21.57 -11.78
C HIS A 465 -30.36 -21.12 -13.21
N ASN A 466 -29.10 -20.79 -13.49
CA ASN A 466 -28.64 -20.52 -14.85
C ASN A 466 -28.53 -21.83 -15.64
N GLY A 467 -28.87 -21.77 -16.93
CA GLY A 467 -28.72 -22.94 -17.79
C GLY A 467 -27.26 -23.33 -18.01
N GLU A 468 -27.05 -24.59 -18.39
CA GLU A 468 -25.73 -25.16 -18.65
C GLU A 468 -25.73 -25.84 -20.02
N ALA A 469 -24.63 -25.69 -20.74
CA ALA A 469 -24.38 -26.33 -22.02
C ALA A 469 -22.87 -26.55 -22.19
N HIS A 470 -22.49 -27.56 -22.96
CA HIS A 470 -21.11 -27.79 -23.35
C HIS A 470 -20.99 -27.86 -24.87
N GLU A 471 -19.81 -27.53 -25.38
CA GLU A 471 -19.51 -27.66 -26.80
C GLU A 471 -19.20 -29.12 -27.15
N ASP A 472 -19.91 -29.68 -28.12
CA ASP A 472 -19.52 -30.95 -28.74
C ASP A 472 -18.30 -30.72 -29.65
N ALA A 473 -17.14 -31.18 -29.19
CA ALA A 473 -15.87 -30.97 -29.90
C ALA A 473 -15.79 -31.69 -31.27
N MET A 474 -16.66 -32.66 -31.56
CA MET A 474 -16.68 -33.34 -32.88
C MET A 474 -17.55 -32.60 -33.87
N GLU A 475 -18.70 -32.09 -33.42
CA GLU A 475 -19.71 -31.49 -34.28
C GLU A 475 -19.73 -29.95 -34.22
N CYS A 476 -18.94 -29.34 -33.34
CA CYS A 476 -18.75 -27.90 -33.15
C CYS A 476 -20.05 -27.11 -32.84
N TYR A 477 -21.02 -27.74 -32.20
CA TYR A 477 -22.23 -27.08 -31.70
C TYR A 477 -22.42 -27.36 -30.20
N TYR A 478 -23.15 -26.48 -29.52
CA TYR A 478 -23.47 -26.60 -28.10
C TYR A 478 -24.61 -27.59 -27.86
N VAL A 479 -24.47 -28.41 -26.82
CA VAL A 479 -25.46 -29.37 -26.37
C VAL A 479 -25.96 -28.94 -24.97
N PRO A 480 -27.27 -28.91 -24.73
CA PRO A 480 -27.84 -28.55 -23.44
C PRO A 480 -27.54 -29.61 -22.37
N ASP A 481 -27.10 -29.17 -21.19
CA ASP A 481 -26.93 -30.00 -19.99
C ASP A 481 -28.02 -29.74 -18.95
N SER A 482 -28.37 -28.47 -18.70
CA SER A 482 -29.45 -28.07 -17.79
C SER A 482 -30.23 -26.85 -18.32
N GLU A 483 -31.54 -26.85 -18.11
CA GLU A 483 -32.39 -25.68 -18.44
C GLU A 483 -32.37 -24.67 -17.29
N SER A 484 -32.43 -23.38 -17.64
CA SER A 484 -32.61 -22.31 -16.66
C SER A 484 -34.00 -22.39 -16.00
N TYR A 485 -34.10 -22.16 -14.69
CA TYR A 485 -35.41 -22.11 -14.02
C TYR A 485 -35.42 -21.18 -12.80
N PHE A 486 -36.60 -20.65 -12.49
CA PHE A 486 -36.86 -19.86 -11.29
C PHE A 486 -37.75 -20.63 -10.31
N GLY A 487 -37.47 -20.48 -9.01
CA GLY A 487 -38.18 -21.11 -7.89
C GLY A 487 -39.60 -20.56 -7.64
N ASP A 488 -40.42 -20.38 -8.67
CA ASP A 488 -41.74 -19.74 -8.63
C ASP A 488 -42.67 -20.33 -7.55
N LYS A 489 -42.62 -21.65 -7.33
CA LYS A 489 -43.45 -22.32 -6.31
C LYS A 489 -43.12 -21.86 -4.90
N VAL A 490 -41.83 -21.69 -4.60
CA VAL A 490 -41.34 -21.24 -3.29
C VAL A 490 -41.70 -19.77 -3.10
N PHE A 491 -41.51 -18.97 -4.13
CA PHE A 491 -41.85 -17.56 -4.14
C PHE A 491 -43.36 -17.31 -3.92
N LYS A 492 -44.23 -17.98 -4.68
CA LYS A 492 -45.69 -17.86 -4.52
C LYS A 492 -46.19 -18.32 -3.15
N ARG A 493 -45.60 -19.39 -2.61
CA ARG A 493 -45.91 -19.85 -1.26
C ARG A 493 -45.58 -18.79 -0.21
N PHE A 494 -44.46 -18.07 -0.35
CA PHE A 494 -44.12 -16.98 0.58
C PHE A 494 -45.15 -15.84 0.50
N ILE A 495 -45.61 -15.47 -0.70
CA ILE A 495 -46.68 -14.48 -0.84
C ILE A 495 -47.96 -14.93 -0.12
N GLU A 496 -48.37 -16.19 -0.30
CA GLU A 496 -49.55 -16.76 0.37
C GLU A 496 -49.38 -16.81 1.90
N ASP A 497 -48.21 -17.21 2.38
CA ASP A 497 -47.89 -17.28 3.80
C ASP A 497 -47.88 -15.87 4.44
N LEU A 498 -47.39 -14.85 3.71
CA LEU A 498 -47.43 -13.45 4.12
C LEU A 498 -48.88 -12.92 4.19
N LYS A 499 -49.70 -13.15 3.16
CA LYS A 499 -51.13 -12.78 3.17
C LYS A 499 -51.85 -13.43 4.35
N ARG A 500 -51.58 -14.72 4.61
CA ARG A 500 -52.16 -15.46 5.73
C ARG A 500 -51.74 -14.87 7.07
N TYR A 501 -50.47 -14.48 7.22
CA TYR A 501 -49.96 -13.86 8.43
C TYR A 501 -50.68 -12.54 8.73
N ILE A 502 -50.80 -11.65 7.73
CA ILE A 502 -51.52 -10.37 7.85
C ILE A 502 -52.97 -10.60 8.27
N SER A 503 -53.67 -11.53 7.59
CA SER A 503 -55.10 -11.76 7.82
C SER A 503 -55.43 -12.42 9.16
N ASN A 504 -54.63 -13.41 9.60
CA ASN A 504 -55.01 -14.29 10.71
C ASN A 504 -54.17 -14.10 11.97
N ASP A 505 -52.89 -13.74 11.82
CA ASP A 505 -51.91 -13.83 12.90
C ASP A 505 -51.40 -12.46 13.37
N MET A 506 -51.63 -11.40 12.58
CA MET A 506 -51.15 -10.06 12.89
C MET A 506 -51.92 -9.41 14.05
N ASN A 507 -53.24 -9.62 14.16
CA ASN A 507 -54.07 -9.05 15.24
C ASN A 507 -54.50 -10.14 16.24
N THR A 508 -53.62 -10.49 17.17
CA THR A 508 -53.87 -11.54 18.17
C THR A 508 -54.97 -11.15 19.17
N ILE A 509 -55.18 -9.85 19.41
CA ILE A 509 -56.19 -9.31 20.33
C ILE A 509 -57.59 -9.71 19.86
N LYS A 510 -57.85 -9.66 18.55
CA LYS A 510 -59.12 -10.10 17.96
C LYS A 510 -59.45 -11.56 18.31
N SER A 511 -58.44 -12.44 18.24
CA SER A 511 -58.59 -13.86 18.61
C SER A 511 -58.81 -14.07 20.11
N GLU A 512 -58.18 -13.25 20.96
CA GLU A 512 -58.39 -13.30 22.42
C GLU A 512 -59.82 -12.88 22.79
N VAL A 513 -60.32 -11.83 22.15
CA VAL A 513 -61.69 -11.33 22.33
C VAL A 513 -62.73 -12.33 21.87
N ASP A 514 -62.57 -12.92 20.67
CA ASP A 514 -63.50 -13.93 20.15
C ASP A 514 -63.61 -15.14 21.09
N ASN A 515 -62.50 -15.55 21.71
CA ASN A 515 -62.48 -16.62 22.72
C ASN A 515 -63.13 -16.18 24.05
N HIS A 516 -62.88 -14.95 24.49
CA HIS A 516 -63.45 -14.39 25.72
C HIS A 516 -64.97 -14.22 25.60
N ASP A 517 -65.45 -13.68 24.48
CA ASP A 517 -66.88 -13.47 24.21
C ASP A 517 -67.65 -14.80 24.15
N TYR A 518 -67.07 -15.84 23.55
CA TYR A 518 -67.62 -17.20 23.59
C TYR A 518 -67.75 -17.76 25.03
N LEU A 519 -66.82 -17.44 25.93
CA LEU A 519 -66.85 -17.86 27.34
C LEU A 519 -67.87 -17.05 28.16
N VAL A 520 -68.01 -15.77 27.88
CA VAL A 520 -68.97 -14.85 28.51
C VAL A 520 -70.41 -15.27 28.22
N ILE A 521 -70.71 -15.64 26.97
CA ILE A 521 -72.04 -16.16 26.56
C ILE A 521 -72.44 -17.41 27.36
N LYS A 522 -71.47 -18.26 27.76
CA LYS A 522 -71.72 -19.46 28.58
C LYS A 522 -71.93 -19.19 30.07
N LYS A 523 -71.41 -18.07 30.59
CA LYS A 523 -71.41 -17.72 32.02
C LYS A 523 -72.38 -16.61 32.41
N GLY A 524 -72.92 -15.87 31.44
CA GLY A 524 -73.90 -14.79 31.67
C GLY A 524 -73.26 -13.49 32.20
N GLU A 525 -72.00 -13.23 31.85
CA GLU A 525 -71.27 -12.00 32.19
C GLU A 525 -71.46 -10.93 31.10
N ASN A 526 -70.98 -9.70 31.32
CA ASN A 526 -71.06 -8.63 30.31
C ASN A 526 -70.00 -8.86 29.20
N SER A 527 -70.38 -8.67 27.94
CA SER A 527 -69.45 -8.77 26.81
C SER A 527 -68.36 -7.69 26.91
N PRO A 528 -67.10 -8.02 26.56
CA PRO A 528 -66.01 -7.04 26.45
C PRO A 528 -66.15 -6.12 25.24
N LEU A 529 -67.16 -6.33 24.40
CA LEU A 529 -67.45 -5.57 23.18
C LEU A 529 -68.72 -4.74 23.30
N ALA A 530 -68.78 -3.62 22.56
CA ALA A 530 -70.00 -2.85 22.42
C ALA A 530 -71.02 -3.56 21.52
N ASP A 531 -72.32 -3.38 21.82
CA ASP A 531 -73.44 -3.99 21.09
C ASP A 531 -73.74 -3.33 19.71
N PHE A 532 -72.85 -2.50 19.19
CA PHE A 532 -73.04 -1.73 17.94
C PHE A 532 -71.74 -1.67 17.12
N PRO A 533 -71.84 -1.50 15.79
CA PRO A 533 -70.68 -1.54 14.90
C PRO A 533 -69.82 -0.27 14.98
N CYS A 534 -68.54 -0.41 14.68
CA CYS A 534 -67.60 0.70 14.51
C CYS A 534 -68.02 1.61 13.35
N TRP A 535 -67.94 2.93 13.52
CA TRP A 535 -68.34 3.89 12.48
C TRP A 535 -67.47 3.83 11.22
N ASN A 536 -66.19 3.46 11.35
CA ASN A 536 -65.24 3.41 10.23
C ASN A 536 -65.30 2.06 9.48
N CYS A 537 -65.09 0.93 10.18
CA CYS A 537 -65.04 -0.39 9.53
C CYS A 537 -66.36 -1.19 9.55
N ASN A 538 -67.40 -0.68 10.22
CA ASN A 538 -68.71 -1.32 10.37
C ASN A 538 -68.69 -2.74 10.99
N GLN A 539 -67.65 -3.06 11.77
CA GLN A 539 -67.53 -4.32 12.51
C GLN A 539 -67.84 -4.14 14.00
N ASN A 540 -68.43 -5.15 14.64
CA ASN A 540 -68.79 -5.14 16.06
C ASN A 540 -67.60 -5.50 16.97
N TYR A 541 -66.52 -4.72 16.88
CA TYR A 541 -65.26 -4.97 17.63
C TYR A 541 -64.80 -3.77 18.47
N ILE A 542 -65.73 -2.92 18.93
CA ILE A 542 -65.38 -1.78 19.80
C ILE A 542 -65.14 -2.29 21.22
N SER A 543 -63.96 -2.02 21.78
CA SER A 543 -63.63 -2.42 23.16
C SER A 543 -64.38 -1.58 24.19
N VAL A 544 -64.97 -2.24 25.18
CA VAL A 544 -65.54 -1.62 26.39
C VAL A 544 -64.82 -2.04 27.67
N ASP A 545 -63.72 -2.78 27.55
CA ASP A 545 -62.88 -3.23 28.66
C ASP A 545 -61.41 -2.82 28.43
N ASP A 546 -60.97 -1.80 29.18
CA ASP A 546 -59.59 -1.28 29.16
C ASP A 546 -58.53 -2.34 29.51
N ASN A 547 -58.90 -3.47 30.12
CA ASN A 547 -57.95 -4.55 30.40
C ASN A 547 -57.59 -5.37 29.15
N ILE A 548 -58.41 -5.31 28.10
CA ILE A 548 -58.23 -6.07 26.86
C ILE A 548 -57.68 -5.17 25.76
N TYR A 549 -58.32 -4.01 25.55
CA TYR A 549 -57.88 -3.01 24.57
C TYR A 549 -58.48 -1.66 24.95
N THR A 550 -57.83 -0.56 24.54
CA THR A 550 -58.22 0.81 24.90
C THR A 550 -59.71 1.05 24.72
N TYR A 551 -60.39 1.48 25.79
CA TYR A 551 -61.83 1.74 25.79
C TYR A 551 -62.21 2.70 24.65
N GLY A 552 -63.33 2.41 23.98
CA GLY A 552 -63.80 3.21 22.86
C GLY A 552 -63.11 2.92 21.53
N HIS A 553 -62.01 2.17 21.50
CA HIS A 553 -61.29 1.90 20.25
C HIS A 553 -61.73 0.58 19.61
N CYS A 554 -61.77 0.55 18.28
CA CYS A 554 -62.12 -0.64 17.53
C CYS A 554 -60.94 -1.60 17.38
N ILE A 555 -61.04 -2.81 17.93
CA ILE A 555 -60.00 -3.85 17.87
C ILE A 555 -59.72 -4.30 16.43
N ASN A 556 -60.62 -4.05 15.47
CA ASN A 556 -60.41 -4.44 14.06
C ASN A 556 -59.67 -3.38 13.22
N CYS A 557 -59.80 -2.09 13.53
CA CYS A 557 -59.27 -1.00 12.69
C CYS A 557 -58.56 0.12 13.46
N GLY A 558 -58.49 0.04 14.79
CA GLY A 558 -57.86 1.04 15.65
C GLY A 558 -58.68 2.30 15.91
N GLU A 559 -59.71 2.58 15.12
CA GLU A 559 -60.46 3.83 15.19
C GLU A 559 -61.14 4.07 16.54
N GLU A 560 -61.05 5.31 17.04
CA GLU A 560 -61.78 5.78 18.21
C GLU A 560 -63.27 5.95 17.88
N ASN A 561 -64.12 5.37 18.72
CA ASN A 561 -65.57 5.47 18.65
C ASN A 561 -66.09 6.18 19.90
N GLU A 562 -66.90 7.21 19.72
CA GLU A 562 -67.50 7.93 20.84
C GLU A 562 -68.66 7.11 21.45
N ILE A 563 -68.43 6.55 22.63
CA ILE A 563 -69.40 5.73 23.37
C ILE A 563 -70.04 6.57 24.48
N LEU A 564 -71.38 6.66 24.46
CA LEU A 564 -72.16 7.31 25.50
C LEU A 564 -72.99 6.30 26.29
N LYS A 565 -73.24 6.60 27.57
CA LYS A 565 -74.08 5.77 28.45
C LYS A 565 -75.40 6.47 28.72
N CYS A 566 -76.51 5.85 28.33
CA CYS A 566 -77.83 6.44 28.47
C CYS A 566 -78.21 6.59 29.96
N ILE A 567 -78.57 7.80 30.41
CA ILE A 567 -78.98 8.05 31.80
C ILE A 567 -80.31 7.34 32.13
N GLY A 568 -81.17 7.14 31.14
CA GLY A 568 -82.49 6.52 31.31
C GLY A 568 -82.48 5.00 31.49
N CYS A 569 -81.68 4.28 30.70
CA CYS A 569 -81.66 2.81 30.71
C CYS A 569 -80.29 2.18 31.01
N GLY A 570 -79.23 2.99 31.13
CA GLY A 570 -77.87 2.53 31.41
C GLY A 570 -77.17 1.83 30.24
N LYS A 571 -77.82 1.70 29.07
CA LYS A 571 -77.26 1.06 27.87
C LYS A 571 -76.21 1.97 27.20
N LEU A 572 -75.15 1.36 26.69
CA LEU A 572 -74.15 2.02 25.84
C LEU A 572 -74.70 2.23 24.42
N TYR A 573 -74.40 3.37 23.80
CA TYR A 573 -74.79 3.70 22.42
C TYR A 573 -73.75 4.61 21.77
N SER A 574 -73.67 4.57 20.44
CA SER A 574 -72.85 5.49 19.65
C SER A 574 -73.41 6.91 19.74
N ALA A 575 -72.54 7.94 19.75
CA ALA A 575 -72.96 9.34 19.71
C ALA A 575 -73.88 9.68 18.52
N GLU A 576 -73.81 8.93 17.42
CA GLU A 576 -74.70 9.08 16.25
C GLU A 576 -76.10 8.47 16.47
N ASP A 577 -76.23 7.54 17.43
CA ASP A 577 -77.45 6.75 17.71
C ASP A 577 -78.23 7.25 18.96
N GLY A 578 -78.19 8.56 19.23
CA GLY A 578 -78.96 9.20 20.29
C GLY A 578 -78.92 10.72 20.25
N GLY A 579 -79.38 11.33 21.34
CA GLY A 579 -79.53 12.78 21.47
C GLY A 579 -79.03 13.23 22.83
N GLY A 580 -77.72 13.49 22.92
CA GLY A 580 -77.07 13.91 24.16
C GLY A 580 -76.90 12.75 25.13
N ASP A 581 -77.63 12.77 26.25
CA ASP A 581 -77.50 11.82 27.38
C ASP A 581 -78.48 10.62 27.31
N LEU A 582 -79.27 10.54 26.24
CA LEU A 582 -80.33 9.55 26.05
C LEU A 582 -80.15 8.82 24.72
N CYS A 583 -80.25 7.48 24.75
CA CYS A 583 -80.26 6.66 23.54
C CYS A 583 -81.58 6.82 22.77
N ASN A 584 -81.58 6.51 21.47
CA ASN A 584 -82.76 6.60 20.59
C ASN A 584 -84.02 5.94 21.19
N TYR A 585 -83.89 4.79 21.86
CA TYR A 585 -85.03 4.13 22.51
C TYR A 585 -85.64 4.94 23.66
N CYS A 586 -84.80 5.58 24.49
CA CYS A 586 -85.27 6.42 25.59
C CYS A 586 -85.82 7.76 25.09
N LEU A 587 -85.24 8.32 24.03
CA LEU A 587 -85.75 9.52 23.35
C LEU A 587 -87.13 9.26 22.74
N GLU A 588 -87.28 8.19 21.96
CA GLU A 588 -88.58 7.81 21.40
C GLU A 588 -89.65 7.60 22.47
N LYS A 589 -89.25 7.09 23.64
CA LYS A 589 -90.17 6.85 24.75
C LYS A 589 -90.60 8.16 25.42
N ILE A 590 -89.72 9.15 25.49
CA ILE A 590 -90.01 10.50 25.99
C ILE A 590 -90.85 11.30 24.97
N GLU A 591 -90.63 11.12 23.67
CA GLU A 591 -91.43 11.80 22.62
C GLU A 591 -92.85 11.21 22.45
N LYS A 592 -93.08 9.97 22.90
CA LYS A 592 -94.39 9.29 22.87
C LYS A 592 -95.22 9.47 24.16
N GLU A 593 -94.66 10.10 25.20
CA GLU A 593 -95.36 10.58 26.41
C GLU A 593 -95.77 12.05 26.25
#